data_AF-A0A8S2X9I4-F1
#
_entry.id   AF-A0A8S2X9I4-F1
#
_cell.length_a   1.000
_cell.length_b   1.000
_cell.length_c   1.000
_cell.angle_alpha   90.00
_cell.angle_beta   90.00
_cell.angle_gamma   90.00
#
_symmetry.space_group_name_H-M   'P 1'
#
loop_
_entity.id
_entity.type
_entity.pdbx_description
1 polymer ?
#
loop_
_entity_poly.entity_id
_entity_poly.type
_entity_poly.pdbx_seq_one_letter_code
_entity_poly.pdbx_strand_id
1 'polypeptide(L)' 'MVLDYSCLQGQSLSVCDNNVILTFPIDLKHRLLIRSPNYPHEYENALNCSCQIEAKKSMIEFLDFYLEERDEMNLCSRDY' A
#
# COMPACT_ATOMS: atom_id res chain seq x y z
N MET A 1 2.50 -3.80 6.73
CA MET A 1 3.33 -3.63 5.53
C MET A 1 4.28 -2.46 5.59
N VAL A 2 5.57 -2.71 5.88
CA VAL A 2 6.79 -2.20 5.22
C VAL A 2 7.99 -2.15 6.20
N LEU A 3 9.20 -2.55 5.79
CA LEU A 3 10.42 -1.71 5.80
C LEU A 3 11.63 -2.44 5.18
N ASP A 4 12.32 -1.75 4.26
CA ASP A 4 13.77 -1.88 4.09
C ASP A 4 14.43 -0.53 4.43
N TYR A 5 15.60 -0.67 5.05
CA TYR A 5 16.43 0.31 5.70
C TYR A 5 17.45 0.81 4.68
N SER A 6 17.06 1.72 3.82
CA SER A 6 18.05 2.56 3.13
C SER A 6 17.36 3.71 2.41
N CYS A 7 17.60 4.91 2.95
CA CYS A 7 17.38 6.21 2.35
C CYS A 7 17.18 6.19 0.81
N LEU A 8 15.95 6.30 0.35
CA LEU A 8 15.61 6.78 -0.99
C LEU A 8 14.32 7.59 -0.89
N GLN A 9 14.32 8.75 -1.55
CA GLN A 9 13.34 9.83 -1.51
C GLN A 9 12.00 9.45 -2.17
N GLY A 10 11.38 8.34 -1.76
CA GLY A 10 10.04 7.94 -2.21
C GLY A 10 8.96 8.66 -1.43
N GLN A 11 7.92 9.11 -2.13
CA GLN A 11 6.71 9.61 -1.47
C GLN A 11 6.06 8.46 -0.69
N SER A 12 5.87 8.65 0.63
CA SER A 12 5.14 7.72 1.49
C SER A 12 3.67 8.11 1.51
N LEU A 13 2.80 7.19 1.08
CA LEU A 13 1.36 7.43 0.95
C LEU A 13 0.57 6.35 1.67
N SER A 14 -0.60 6.72 2.19
CA SER A 14 -1.56 5.73 2.68
C SER A 14 -2.44 5.24 1.52
N VAL A 15 -2.82 3.96 1.54
CA VAL A 15 -3.84 3.41 0.63
C VAL A 15 -5.18 4.14 0.78
N CYS A 16 -5.45 4.72 1.95
CA CYS A 16 -6.73 5.35 2.28
C CYS A 16 -6.82 6.83 1.90
N ASP A 17 -5.78 7.41 1.30
CA ASP A 17 -5.77 8.84 0.98
C ASP A 17 -6.69 9.21 -0.22
N ASN A 18 -7.40 8.24 -0.83
CA ASN A 18 -8.33 8.41 -1.98
C ASN A 18 -7.76 9.26 -3.14
N ASN A 19 -6.44 9.32 -3.25
CA ASN A 19 -5.73 10.17 -4.21
C ASN A 19 -5.32 9.37 -5.44
N VAL A 20 -5.39 10.01 -6.62
CA VAL A 20 -4.78 9.47 -7.84
C VAL A 20 -3.29 9.74 -7.80
N ILE A 21 -2.50 8.67 -7.77
CA ILE A 21 -1.05 8.77 -7.72
C ILE A 21 -0.51 8.78 -9.15
N LEU A 22 -0.19 9.97 -9.63
CA LEU A 22 0.31 10.20 -10.98
C LEU A 22 1.83 10.03 -10.99
N THR A 23 2.32 8.92 -11.56
CA THR A 23 3.75 8.75 -11.83
C THR A 23 4.10 9.48 -13.13
N PHE A 24 4.32 10.79 -13.04
CA PHE A 24 4.65 11.59 -14.22
C PHE A 24 6.02 11.19 -14.82
N PRO A 25 6.19 11.29 -16.15
CA PRO A 25 7.39 10.86 -16.86
C PRO A 25 8.44 11.97 -16.84
N ILE A 26 8.91 12.39 -15.67
CA ILE A 26 10.12 13.22 -15.57
C ILE A 26 10.92 12.68 -14.38
N ASP A 27 11.99 11.97 -14.74
CA ASP A 27 13.06 11.42 -13.92
C ASP A 27 12.92 10.05 -13.21
N LEU A 28 14.04 9.32 -13.34
CA LEU A 28 14.42 7.97 -12.92
C LEU A 28 13.53 7.28 -11.87
N LYS A 29 12.92 6.15 -12.28
CA LYS A 29 12.58 5.01 -11.40
C LYS A 29 11.98 5.43 -10.05
N HIS A 30 10.93 6.25 -10.07
CA HIS A 30 10.21 6.63 -8.86
C HIS A 30 9.66 5.39 -8.16
N ARG A 31 10.30 5.01 -7.06
CA ARG A 31 9.80 4.01 -6.13
C ARG A 31 8.78 4.72 -5.25
N LEU A 32 7.57 4.20 -5.24
CA LEU A 32 6.50 4.68 -4.39
C LEU A 32 6.32 3.71 -3.23
N LEU A 33 6.10 4.26 -2.04
CA LEU A 33 5.82 3.48 -0.85
C LEU A 33 4.38 3.69 -0.43
N ILE A 34 3.56 2.66 -0.59
CA ILE A 34 2.15 2.66 -0.20
C ILE A 34 1.99 1.78 1.04
N ARG A 35 1.27 2.27 2.05
CA ARG A 35 1.08 1.60 3.34
C ARG A 35 -0.38 1.61 3.77
N SER A 36 -0.75 0.68 4.65
CA SER A 36 -2.02 0.75 5.39
C SER A 36 -2.06 2.05 6.22
N PRO A 37 -3.25 2.57 6.56
CA PRO A 37 -3.35 3.66 7.51
C PRO A 37 -2.70 3.26 8.83
N ASN A 38 -2.13 4.24 9.51
CA ASN A 38 -1.40 4.11 10.78
C ASN A 38 -0.20 3.17 10.82
N TYR A 39 0.21 2.57 9.70
CA TYR A 39 1.40 1.73 9.67
C TYR A 39 2.62 2.45 10.28
N PRO A 40 3.35 1.84 11.25
CA PRO A 40 3.41 0.41 11.58
C PRO A 40 2.39 -0.10 12.61
N HIS A 41 1.48 0.74 13.07
CA HIS A 41 0.39 0.32 13.97
C HIS A 41 -0.73 -0.37 13.18
N GLU A 42 -1.66 -0.98 13.93
CA GLU A 42 -2.86 -1.62 13.38
C GLU A 42 -3.70 -0.61 12.59
N TYR A 43 -4.26 -1.07 11.46
CA TYR A 43 -5.24 -0.30 10.70
C TYR A 43 -6.58 -0.29 11.44
N GLU A 44 -7.37 0.75 11.24
CA GLU A 44 -8.70 0.84 11.84
C GLU A 44 -9.68 -0.17 11.22
N ASN A 45 -10.68 -0.57 12.00
CA ASN A 45 -11.79 -1.38 11.49
C ASN A 45 -12.69 -0.56 10.54
N ALA A 46 -13.44 -1.28 9.69
CA ALA A 46 -14.47 -0.70 8.80
C ALA A 46 -13.94 0.30 7.77
N LEU A 47 -12.73 0.05 7.26
CA LEU A 47 -12.12 0.82 6.17
C LEU A 47 -12.60 0.31 4.80
N ASN A 48 -12.76 1.23 3.85
CA ASN A 48 -13.00 0.93 2.45
C ASN A 48 -12.06 1.79 1.60
N CYS A 49 -10.79 1.39 1.56
CA CYS A 49 -9.73 2.17 0.97
C CYS A 49 -9.47 1.75 -0.47
N SER A 50 -9.21 2.73 -1.33
CA SER A 50 -8.84 2.48 -2.72
C SER A 50 -7.79 3.48 -3.16
N CYS A 51 -6.83 3.01 -3.95
CA CYS A 51 -5.75 3.82 -4.48
C CYS A 51 -5.59 3.51 -5.98
N GLN A 52 -5.59 4.55 -6.80
CA GLN A 52 -5.39 4.43 -8.25
C GLN A 52 -3.98 4.86 -8.61
N ILE A 53 -3.22 3.94 -9.23
CA ILE A 53 -1.86 4.19 -9.71
C ILE A 53 -1.89 4.27 -11.23
N GLU A 54 -1.55 5.42 -11.77
CA GLU A 54 -1.43 5.62 -13.22
C GLU A 54 0.04 5.58 -13.64
N ALA A 55 0.42 4.53 -14.38
CA ALA A 55 1.77 4.31 -14.88
C ALA A 55 1.75 3.57 -16.22
N LYS A 56 2.72 3.86 -17.11
CA LYS A 56 2.89 3.08 -18.36
C LYS A 56 3.37 1.64 -18.11
N LYS A 57 4.19 1.46 -17.08
CA LYS A 57 4.67 0.15 -16.59
C LYS A 57 4.93 0.29 -15.10
N SER A 58 4.38 -0.62 -14.31
CA SER A 58 4.58 -0.68 -12.86
C SER A 58 4.99 -2.09 -12.44
N MET A 59 5.62 -2.18 -11.27
CA MET A 59 5.88 -3.42 -10.55
C MET A 59 5.49 -3.16 -9.10
N ILE A 60 4.71 -4.07 -8.53
CA ILE A 60 4.26 -3.99 -7.14
C ILE A 60 4.98 -5.11 -6.39
N GLU A 61 5.53 -4.75 -5.24
CA GLU A 61 6.18 -5.68 -4.32
C GLU A 61 5.59 -5.44 -2.92
N PHE A 62 5.13 -6.52 -2.30
CA PHE A 62 4.64 -6.49 -0.94
C PHE A 62 5.81 -6.65 0.02
N LEU A 63 6.12 -5.60 0.79
CA LEU A 63 7.29 -5.58 1.67
C LEU A 63 7.04 -6.22 3.05
N ASP A 64 5.79 -6.43 3.46
CA ASP A 64 5.39 -7.02 4.76
C ASP A 64 3.86 -7.19 4.82
N PHE A 65 3.28 -8.36 5.02
CA PHE A 65 1.82 -8.52 4.91
C PHE A 65 1.23 -9.09 6.19
N TYR A 66 0.31 -8.36 6.82
CA TYR A 66 -0.43 -8.78 8.00
C TYR A 66 -1.83 -8.17 7.99
N LEU A 67 -2.85 -9.04 7.96
CA LEU A 67 -4.28 -8.72 8.04
C LEU A 67 -4.94 -9.72 9.01
N GLU A 68 -6.22 -9.49 9.35
CA GLU A 68 -7.00 -10.44 10.13
C GLU A 68 -7.01 -11.85 9.50
N GLU A 69 -6.99 -12.88 10.34
CA GLU A 69 -7.01 -14.28 9.90
C GLU A 69 -8.30 -14.64 9.16
N ARG A 70 -8.19 -15.68 8.33
CA ARG A 70 -9.33 -16.24 7.59
C ARG A 70 -10.40 -16.75 8.55
N ASP A 71 -11.64 -16.77 8.06
CA ASP A 71 -12.73 -17.39 8.82
C ASP A 71 -12.60 -18.92 8.90
N GLU A 72 -13.54 -19.55 9.62
CA GLU A 72 -13.61 -21.00 9.80
C GLU A 72 -13.70 -21.77 8.46
N MET A 73 -14.14 -21.11 7.39
CA MET A 73 -14.23 -21.66 6.04
C MET A 73 -12.97 -21.41 5.21
N ASN A 74 -11.90 -20.88 5.81
CA ASN A 74 -10.68 -20.45 5.14
C ASN A 74 -10.91 -19.38 4.05
N LEU A 75 -11.91 -18.51 4.24
CA LEU A 75 -12.19 -17.38 3.36
C LEU A 75 -11.68 -16.06 3.98
N CYS A 76 -11.26 -15.13 3.13
CA CYS A 76 -10.92 -13.76 3.52
C CYS A 76 -12.20 -12.90 3.58
N SER A 77 -13.16 -13.30 4.42
CA SER A 77 -14.47 -12.65 4.54
C SER A 77 -14.47 -11.43 5.46
N ARG A 78 -13.42 -11.26 6.28
CA ARG A 78 -13.25 -10.13 7.19
C ARG A 78 -12.44 -9.01 6.55
N ASP A 79 -11.16 -9.26 6.31
CA ASP A 79 -10.23 -8.31 5.67
C ASP A 79 -9.56 -8.90 4.43
N TYR A 80 -9.33 -8.08 3.40
CA TYR A 80 -8.67 -8.46 2.13
C TYR A 80 -7.96 -7.29 1.43
#